data_AF-A0A8H5Z7H3-F1
#
_entry.id   AF-A0A8H5Z7H3-F1
#
_cell.length_a   1.000
_cell.length_b   1.000
_cell.length_c   1.000
_cell.angle_alpha   90.00
_cell.angle_beta   90.00
_cell.angle_gamma   90.00
#
_symmetry.space_group_name_H-M   'P 1'
#
loop_
_entity.id
_entity.type
_entity.pdbx_description
1 polymer ?
#
loop_
_entity_poly.entity_id
_entity_poly.type
_entity_poly.pdbx_seq_one_letter_code
_entity_poly.pdbx_strand_id
1 'polypeptide(L)'
;MDTREESIQAVIRDLNASVFQSQRDAVKAYNIPQATFSARVRGTQNSQASHVYQQRLTPEQEDFLVQWILEEDARAFPPSHARAREMANRILRMNGDHRPVGKHWMAAFLKRNPRVASVVGRKIEAARAEGATPAQIRAFLELFERTRTRLGIRAEDIWNMDETGKALGSEEEGLPSVARESRVGINN
;
A
#
# COMPACT_ATOMS: atom_id res chain seq x y z
N MET A 1 12.80 -5.57 -7.45
CA MET A 1 13.84 -6.54 -7.84
C MET A 1 15.19 -5.89 -7.61
N ASP A 2 16.11 -6.58 -6.93
CA ASP A 2 17.42 -6.03 -6.54
C ASP A 2 18.42 -6.27 -7.66
N THR A 3 18.54 -5.30 -8.57
CA THR A 3 19.37 -5.38 -9.80
C THR A 3 20.83 -5.72 -9.51
N ARG A 4 21.31 -5.39 -8.29
CA ARG A 4 22.68 -5.67 -7.85
C ARG A 4 22.88 -7.14 -7.50
N GLU A 5 21.89 -7.79 -6.88
CA GLU A 5 21.96 -9.21 -6.55
C GLU A 5 21.95 -10.06 -7.82
N GLU A 6 21.07 -9.73 -8.75
CA GLU A 6 20.95 -10.39 -10.05
C GLU A 6 22.27 -10.31 -10.83
N SER A 7 22.92 -9.15 -10.82
CA SER A 7 24.23 -8.95 -11.43
C SER A 7 25.32 -9.81 -10.79
N ILE A 8 25.31 -9.97 -9.45
CA ILE A 8 26.29 -10.82 -8.77
C ILE A 8 26.06 -12.31 -9.08
N GLN A 9 24.81 -12.75 -9.14
CA GLN A 9 24.48 -14.14 -9.51
C GLN A 9 24.84 -14.45 -10.97
N ALA A 10 24.65 -13.50 -11.88
CA ALA A 10 25.09 -13.62 -13.27
C ALA A 10 26.61 -13.80 -13.38
N VAL A 11 27.40 -13.03 -12.63
CA VAL A 11 28.87 -13.18 -12.57
C VAL A 11 29.29 -14.57 -12.08
N ILE A 12 28.63 -15.10 -11.03
CA ILE A 12 28.93 -16.44 -10.50
C ILE A 12 28.65 -17.51 -11.55
N ARG A 13 27.50 -17.42 -12.23
CA ARG A 13 27.11 -18.36 -13.29
C ARG A 13 28.11 -18.35 -14.44
N ASP A 14 28.50 -17.18 -14.92
CA ASP A 14 29.39 -17.05 -16.07
C ASP A 14 30.83 -17.48 -15.73
N LEU A 15 31.27 -17.29 -14.49
CA LEU A 15 32.53 -17.86 -13.98
C LEU A 15 32.49 -19.39 -13.94
N ASN A 16 31.39 -19.99 -13.48
CA ASN A 16 31.23 -21.44 -13.47
C ASN A 16 31.14 -22.02 -14.91
N ALA A 17 30.55 -21.27 -15.84
CA ALA A 17 30.52 -21.61 -17.26
C ALA A 17 31.85 -21.32 -17.99
N SER A 18 32.90 -20.90 -17.28
CA SER A 18 34.23 -20.58 -17.82
C SER A 18 34.21 -19.51 -18.92
N VAL A 19 33.21 -18.63 -18.94
CA VAL A 19 33.09 -17.50 -19.88
C VAL A 19 34.22 -16.48 -19.65
N PHE A 20 34.67 -16.35 -18.41
CA PHE A 20 35.76 -15.47 -18.01
C PHE A 20 36.91 -16.28 -17.42
N GLN A 21 38.15 -15.92 -17.78
CA GLN A 21 39.36 -16.61 -17.31
C GLN A 21 39.74 -16.27 -15.86
N SER A 22 39.22 -15.17 -15.33
CA SER A 22 39.50 -14.75 -13.96
C SER A 22 38.28 -14.10 -13.32
N GLN A 23 38.19 -14.22 -11.99
CA GLN A 23 37.17 -13.50 -11.22
C GLN A 23 37.23 -12.00 -11.48
N ARG A 24 38.44 -11.43 -11.56
CA ARG A 24 38.64 -9.99 -11.79
C ARG A 24 38.05 -9.51 -13.11
N ASP A 25 38.21 -10.29 -14.18
CA ASP A 25 37.65 -9.95 -15.49
C ASP A 25 36.13 -10.01 -15.49
N ALA A 26 35.55 -11.02 -14.82
CA ALA A 26 34.11 -11.16 -14.71
C ALA A 26 33.48 -9.99 -13.93
N VAL A 27 33.99 -9.64 -12.74
CA VAL A 27 33.43 -8.48 -12.01
C VAL A 27 33.66 -7.15 -12.74
N LYS A 28 34.77 -7.01 -13.47
CA LYS A 28 35.03 -5.81 -14.29
C LYS A 28 34.06 -5.70 -15.46
N ALA A 29 33.77 -6.80 -16.16
CA ALA A 29 32.82 -6.85 -17.26
C ALA A 29 31.39 -6.46 -16.81
N TYR A 30 31.02 -6.86 -15.59
CA TYR A 30 29.72 -6.55 -14.99
C TYR A 30 29.71 -5.24 -14.18
N ASN A 31 30.82 -4.49 -14.16
CA ASN A 31 30.98 -3.23 -13.41
C ASN A 31 30.65 -3.34 -11.90
N ILE A 32 30.99 -4.47 -11.28
CA ILE A 32 30.76 -4.74 -9.86
C ILE A 32 32.08 -4.55 -9.08
N PRO A 33 32.07 -3.84 -7.95
CA PRO A 33 33.27 -3.73 -7.11
C PRO A 33 33.74 -5.10 -6.61
N GLN A 34 35.02 -5.41 -6.81
CA GLN A 34 35.61 -6.71 -6.45
C GLN A 34 35.48 -7.04 -4.95
N ALA A 35 35.49 -6.02 -4.08
CA ALA A 35 35.22 -6.16 -2.64
C ALA A 35 33.80 -6.66 -2.36
N THR A 36 32.79 -6.19 -3.10
CA THR A 36 31.39 -6.62 -2.97
C THR A 36 31.24 -8.09 -3.37
N PHE A 37 31.82 -8.47 -4.51
CA PHE A 37 31.79 -9.85 -4.98
C PHE A 37 32.50 -10.82 -4.02
N SER A 38 33.69 -10.44 -3.54
CA SER A 38 34.47 -11.24 -2.58
C SER A 38 33.76 -11.40 -1.24
N ALA A 39 33.02 -10.38 -0.78
CA ALA A 39 32.18 -10.49 0.41
C ALA A 39 31.03 -11.49 0.18
N ARG A 40 30.41 -11.47 -1.00
CA ARG A 40 29.30 -12.37 -1.33
C ARG A 40 29.75 -13.83 -1.46
N VAL A 41 30.87 -14.11 -2.13
CA VAL A 41 31.45 -15.45 -2.24
C VAL A 41 31.81 -16.02 -0.87
N ARG A 42 32.22 -15.17 0.08
CA ARG A 42 32.47 -15.54 1.48
C ARG A 42 31.20 -15.72 2.33
N GLY A 43 30.02 -15.69 1.72
CA GLY A 43 28.75 -15.98 2.40
C GLY A 43 28.14 -14.80 3.14
N THR A 44 28.57 -13.56 2.87
CA THR A 44 27.91 -12.38 3.48
C THR A 44 26.48 -12.30 2.95
N GLN A 45 25.50 -12.27 3.86
CA GLN A 45 24.08 -12.19 3.50
C GLN A 45 23.77 -10.91 2.71
N ASN A 46 22.78 -11.00 1.80
CA ASN A 46 22.22 -9.83 1.12
C ASN A 46 21.71 -8.82 2.17
N SER A 47 21.88 -7.52 1.93
CA SER A 47 21.29 -6.50 2.80
C SER A 47 19.77 -6.69 2.93
N GLN A 48 19.09 -7.10 1.85
CA GLN A 48 17.66 -7.39 1.88
C GLN A 48 17.33 -8.58 2.79
N ALA A 49 18.12 -9.65 2.75
CA ALA A 49 17.97 -10.79 3.65
C ALA A 49 18.31 -10.44 5.10
N SER A 50 19.33 -9.59 5.32
CA SER A 50 19.70 -9.11 6.65
C SER A 50 18.61 -8.24 7.29
N HIS A 51 17.84 -7.51 6.47
CA HIS A 51 16.71 -6.73 6.94
C HIS A 51 15.52 -7.59 7.35
N VAL A 52 15.36 -8.81 6.82
CA VAL A 52 14.32 -9.75 7.29
C VAL A 52 14.57 -10.12 8.76
N TYR A 53 15.82 -10.42 9.14
CA TYR A 53 16.17 -10.73 10.54
C TYR A 53 16.02 -9.55 11.52
N GLN A 54 15.94 -8.33 11.01
CA GLN A 54 15.69 -7.12 11.81
C GLN A 54 14.19 -6.81 11.96
N GLN A 55 13.33 -7.52 11.23
CA GLN A 55 11.88 -7.34 11.35
C GLN A 55 11.38 -8.01 12.62
N ARG A 56 10.51 -7.28 13.33
CA ARG A 56 9.90 -7.74 14.57
C ARG A 56 8.68 -8.63 14.33
N LEU A 57 8.08 -8.51 13.15
CA LEU A 57 7.03 -9.39 12.65
C LEU A 57 7.69 -10.39 11.69
N THR A 58 7.28 -11.64 11.74
CA THR A 58 7.73 -12.63 10.75
C THR A 58 7.11 -12.33 9.38
N PRO A 59 7.67 -12.85 8.28
CA PRO A 59 7.06 -12.71 6.95
C PRO A 59 5.60 -13.18 6.91
N GLU A 60 5.26 -14.26 7.60
CA GLU A 60 3.90 -14.81 7.68
C GLU A 60 2.96 -13.87 8.44
N GLN A 61 3.47 -13.19 9.47
CA GLN A 61 2.72 -12.20 10.24
C GLN A 61 2.50 -10.90 9.47
N GLU A 62 3.50 -10.47 8.67
CA GLU A 62 3.31 -9.36 7.75
C GLU A 62 2.28 -9.72 6.67
N ASP A 63 2.33 -10.93 6.09
CA ASP A 63 1.37 -11.36 5.08
C ASP A 63 -0.06 -11.47 5.65
N PHE A 64 -0.23 -11.99 6.87
CA PHE A 64 -1.51 -11.96 7.57
C PHE A 64 -2.03 -10.53 7.72
N LEU A 65 -1.17 -9.58 8.10
CA LEU A 65 -1.58 -8.18 8.25
C LEU A 65 -1.97 -7.56 6.90
N VAL A 66 -1.24 -7.87 5.82
CA VAL A 66 -1.60 -7.46 4.45
C VAL A 66 -2.97 -8.00 4.07
N GLN A 67 -3.20 -9.30 4.31
CA GLN A 67 -4.47 -9.94 3.99
C GLN A 67 -5.64 -9.31 4.76
N TRP A 68 -5.45 -9.05 6.06
CA TRP A 68 -6.44 -8.33 6.87
C TRP A 68 -6.76 -6.93 6.33
N ILE A 69 -5.75 -6.17 5.87
CA ILE A 69 -5.97 -4.85 5.25
C ILE A 69 -6.81 -4.97 3.98
N LEU A 70 -6.50 -5.95 3.12
CA LEU A 70 -7.23 -6.17 1.86
C LEU A 70 -8.69 -6.57 2.12
N GLU A 71 -8.95 -7.38 3.14
CA GLU A 71 -10.31 -7.77 3.54
C GLU A 71 -11.13 -6.59 4.07
N GLU A 72 -10.52 -5.70 4.85
CA GLU A 72 -11.17 -4.48 5.32
C GLU A 72 -11.45 -3.51 4.16
N ASP A 73 -10.54 -3.39 3.20
CA ASP A 73 -10.74 -2.60 1.98
C ASP A 73 -11.87 -3.16 1.11
N ALA A 74 -11.93 -4.49 0.95
CA ALA A 74 -13.02 -5.17 0.23
C ALA A 74 -14.41 -4.94 0.86
N ARG A 75 -14.46 -4.62 2.16
CA ARG A 75 -15.69 -4.22 2.88
C ARG A 75 -15.97 -2.73 2.81
N ALA A 76 -15.27 -1.99 1.95
CA ALA A 76 -15.29 -0.54 1.86
C ALA A 76 -14.92 0.17 3.18
N PHE A 77 -14.14 -0.49 4.04
CA PHE A 77 -13.70 0.05 5.32
C PHE A 77 -12.16 -0.04 5.50
N PRO A 78 -11.35 0.46 4.54
CA PRO A 78 -9.91 0.37 4.63
C PRO A 78 -9.37 1.00 5.92
N PRO A 79 -8.48 0.30 6.65
CA PRO A 79 -7.98 0.77 7.93
C PRO A 79 -7.09 2.01 7.75
N SER A 80 -7.12 2.90 8.74
CA SER A 80 -6.14 3.99 8.79
C SER A 80 -4.74 3.49 9.15
N HIS A 81 -3.72 4.32 8.91
CA HIS A 81 -2.36 4.02 9.36
C HIS A 81 -2.31 3.73 10.87
N ALA A 82 -3.13 4.39 11.68
CA ALA A 82 -3.19 4.17 13.12
C ALA A 82 -3.75 2.77 13.44
N ARG A 83 -4.88 2.38 12.82
CA ARG A 83 -5.48 1.04 12.99
C ARG A 83 -4.54 -0.07 12.53
N ALA A 84 -3.86 0.10 11.40
CA ALA A 84 -2.90 -0.89 10.92
C ALA A 84 -1.68 -1.03 11.87
N ARG A 85 -1.20 0.07 12.46
CA ARG A 85 -0.16 0.02 13.51
C ARG A 85 -0.65 -0.68 14.78
N GLU A 86 -1.91 -0.46 15.16
CA GLU A 86 -2.51 -1.11 16.32
C GLU A 86 -2.60 -2.62 16.11
N MET A 87 -3.04 -3.07 14.93
CA MET A 87 -3.07 -4.49 14.60
C MET A 87 -1.66 -5.11 14.63
N ALA A 88 -0.66 -4.43 14.05
CA ALA A 88 0.74 -4.86 14.13
C ALA A 88 1.25 -4.98 15.57
N ASN A 89 0.94 -4.01 16.44
CA ASN A 89 1.28 -4.06 17.86
C ASN A 89 0.56 -5.21 18.59
N ARG A 90 -0.67 -5.56 18.18
CA ARG A 90 -1.41 -6.68 18.74
C ARG A 90 -0.73 -8.01 18.43
N ILE A 91 -0.30 -8.20 17.18
CA ILE A 91 0.47 -9.39 16.78
C ILE A 91 1.78 -9.48 17.57
N LEU A 92 2.50 -8.36 17.73
CA LEU A 92 3.73 -8.33 18.55
C LEU A 92 3.49 -8.71 20.00
N ARG A 93 2.40 -8.23 20.61
CA ARG A 93 2.02 -8.62 21.98
C ARG A 93 1.70 -10.10 22.10
N MET A 94 1.07 -10.71 21.07
CA MET A 94 0.83 -12.15 21.03
C MET A 94 2.15 -12.94 20.96
N ASN A 95 3.19 -12.38 20.35
CA ASN A 95 4.55 -12.95 20.34
C ASN A 95 5.33 -12.67 21.64
N GLY A 96 4.76 -11.99 22.63
CA GLY A 96 5.45 -11.58 23.86
C GLY A 96 6.32 -10.33 23.73
N ASP A 97 6.27 -9.60 22.61
CA ASP A 97 6.96 -8.32 22.44
C ASP A 97 6.00 -7.14 22.69
N HIS A 98 6.15 -6.52 23.86
CA HIS A 98 5.29 -5.42 24.29
C HIS A 98 5.71 -4.04 23.77
N ARG A 99 6.83 -3.93 23.06
CA ARG A 99 7.30 -2.64 22.54
C ARG A 99 6.44 -2.23 21.34
N PRO A 100 6.01 -0.97 21.21
CA PRO A 100 5.26 -0.55 20.03
C PRO A 100 6.15 -0.50 18.79
N VAL A 101 5.55 -0.60 17.59
CA VAL A 101 6.23 -0.35 16.33
C VAL A 101 6.69 1.11 16.22
N GLY A 102 7.88 1.35 15.64
CA GLY A 102 8.45 2.69 15.51
C GLY A 102 7.67 3.61 14.56
N LYS A 103 7.91 4.93 14.61
CA LYS A 103 7.19 5.92 13.77
C LYS A 103 7.27 5.64 12.27
N HIS A 104 8.42 5.20 11.78
CA HIS A 104 8.64 4.91 10.34
C HIS A 104 8.21 3.50 9.91
N TRP A 105 7.73 2.67 10.84
CA TRP A 105 7.40 1.28 10.55
C TRP A 105 6.35 1.14 9.44
N MET A 106 5.33 2.01 9.42
CA MET A 106 4.27 1.97 8.41
C MET A 106 4.81 2.24 7.00
N ALA A 107 5.63 3.28 6.83
CA ALA A 107 6.25 3.59 5.55
C ALA A 107 7.14 2.43 5.05
N ALA A 108 7.88 1.81 5.98
CA ALA A 108 8.70 0.65 5.65
C ALA A 108 7.86 -0.59 5.31
N PHE A 109 6.76 -0.82 6.03
CA PHE A 109 5.81 -1.91 5.78
C PHE A 109 5.19 -1.81 4.38
N LEU A 110 4.69 -0.63 4.00
CA LEU A 110 4.14 -0.40 2.66
C LEU A 110 5.20 -0.57 1.56
N LYS A 111 6.44 -0.12 1.81
CA LYS A 111 7.56 -0.33 0.87
C LYS A 111 7.88 -1.82 0.66
N ARG A 112 7.74 -2.64 1.70
CA ARG A 112 7.95 -4.10 1.63
C ARG A 112 6.79 -4.84 0.99
N ASN A 113 5.57 -4.34 1.17
CA ASN A 113 4.32 -5.01 0.78
C ASN A 113 3.59 -4.21 -0.31
N PRO A 114 4.03 -4.27 -1.58
CA PRO A 114 3.47 -3.44 -2.66
C PRO A 114 2.02 -3.78 -3.04
N ARG A 115 1.46 -4.87 -2.48
CA ARG A 115 0.04 -5.24 -2.60
C ARG A 115 -0.90 -4.21 -1.95
N VAL A 116 -0.40 -3.48 -0.96
CA VAL A 116 -1.15 -2.47 -0.21
C VAL A 116 -0.45 -1.12 -0.33
N ALA A 117 -1.23 -0.06 -0.48
CA ALA A 117 -0.72 1.31 -0.57
C ALA A 117 -1.50 2.24 0.34
N SER A 118 -0.86 3.37 0.68
CA SER A 118 -1.55 4.47 1.34
C SER A 118 -2.47 5.15 0.32
N VAL A 119 -3.79 4.98 0.49
CA VAL A 119 -4.81 5.65 -0.31
C VAL A 119 -5.38 6.80 0.53
N VAL A 120 -5.24 8.03 0.02
CA VAL A 120 -5.92 9.18 0.61
C VAL A 120 -7.37 9.16 0.13
N GLY A 121 -8.30 8.72 0.98
CA GLY A 121 -9.72 8.79 0.68
C GLY A 121 -10.16 10.25 0.49
N ARG A 122 -10.97 10.53 -0.53
CA ARG A 122 -11.68 11.82 -0.62
C ARG A 122 -12.67 11.90 0.54
N LYS A 123 -12.72 13.04 1.24
CA LYS A 123 -13.72 13.27 2.29
C LYS A 123 -15.10 13.13 1.64
N ILE A 124 -15.88 12.12 2.02
CA ILE A 124 -17.33 12.25 1.93
C ILE A 124 -17.67 13.29 2.98
N GLU A 125 -18.22 14.43 2.57
CA GLU A 125 -18.64 15.48 3.49
C GLU A 125 -19.47 14.85 4.62
N ALA A 126 -19.14 15.14 5.88
CA ALA A 126 -19.77 14.49 7.03
C ALA A 126 -21.31 14.58 6.99
N ALA A 127 -21.83 15.70 6.48
CA ALA A 127 -23.26 15.91 6.23
C ALA A 127 -23.88 14.88 5.27
N ARG A 128 -23.11 14.44 4.26
CA ARG A 128 -23.54 13.42 3.29
C ARG A 128 -23.49 12.01 3.87
N ALA A 129 -22.62 11.74 4.84
CA ALA A 129 -22.58 10.46 5.57
C ALA A 129 -23.71 10.37 6.62
N GLU A 130 -23.99 11.46 7.35
CA GLU A 130 -25.08 11.51 8.33
C GLU A 130 -26.47 11.53 7.69
N GLY A 131 -26.62 12.12 6.50
CA GLY A 131 -27.87 12.16 5.74
C GLY A 131 -28.22 10.89 4.94
N ALA A 132 -27.41 9.84 5.04
CA ALA A 132 -27.58 8.59 4.30
C ALA A 132 -28.09 7.45 5.21
N THR A 133 -29.11 7.72 6.03
CA THR A 133 -29.74 6.65 6.81
C THR A 133 -30.46 5.65 5.88
N PRO A 134 -30.61 4.37 6.28
CA PRO A 134 -31.33 3.40 5.46
C PRO A 134 -32.75 3.84 5.09
N ALA A 135 -33.42 4.61 5.96
CA ALA A 135 -34.73 5.17 5.70
C ALA A 135 -34.70 6.25 4.61
N GLN A 136 -33.72 7.17 4.65
CA GLN A 136 -33.54 8.21 3.64
C GLN A 136 -33.17 7.61 2.27
N ILE A 137 -32.28 6.61 2.24
CA ILE A 137 -31.91 5.92 1.01
C ILE A 137 -33.13 5.21 0.40
N ARG A 138 -33.92 4.49 1.22
CA ARG A 138 -35.16 3.85 0.73
C ARG A 138 -36.17 4.86 0.20
N ALA A 139 -36.45 5.92 0.96
CA ALA A 139 -37.39 6.95 0.53
C ALA A 139 -36.97 7.63 -0.78
N PHE A 140 -35.67 7.87 -0.97
CA PHE A 140 -35.14 8.38 -2.22
C PHE A 140 -35.33 7.40 -3.39
N LEU A 141 -34.94 6.14 -3.22
CA LEU A 141 -35.05 5.12 -4.26
C LEU A 141 -36.52 4.87 -4.65
N GLU A 142 -37.43 4.81 -3.69
CA GLU A 142 -38.87 4.68 -3.94
C GLU A 142 -39.42 5.87 -4.72
N LEU A 143 -39.06 7.10 -4.32
CA LEU A 143 -39.47 8.31 -5.02
C LEU A 143 -38.92 8.35 -6.45
N PHE A 144 -37.65 7.96 -6.63
CA PHE A 144 -36.99 7.89 -7.92
C PHE A 144 -37.69 6.89 -8.84
N GLU A 145 -37.91 5.66 -8.39
CA GLU A 145 -38.57 4.59 -9.16
C GLU A 145 -40.02 4.94 -9.53
N ARG A 146 -40.76 5.54 -8.59
CA ARG A 146 -42.12 6.04 -8.84
C ARG A 146 -42.11 7.13 -9.91
N THR A 147 -41.16 8.04 -9.85
CA THR A 147 -41.03 9.15 -10.81
C THR A 147 -40.63 8.65 -12.19
N ARG A 148 -39.65 7.73 -12.26
CA ARG A 148 -39.22 7.05 -13.50
C ARG A 148 -40.40 6.37 -14.18
N THR A 149 -41.16 5.57 -13.43
CA THR A 149 -42.32 4.83 -13.94
C THR A 149 -43.43 5.78 -14.40
N ARG A 150 -43.78 6.78 -13.59
CA ARG A 150 -44.84 7.75 -13.92
C ARG A 150 -44.54 8.54 -15.20
N LEU A 151 -43.27 8.90 -15.41
CA LEU A 151 -42.84 9.70 -16.56
C LEU A 151 -42.41 8.85 -17.76
N GLY A 152 -42.43 7.52 -17.64
CA GLY A 152 -42.00 6.61 -18.71
C GLY A 152 -40.52 6.74 -19.09
N ILE A 153 -39.67 7.20 -18.16
CA ILE A 153 -38.24 7.41 -18.42
C ILE A 153 -37.58 6.04 -18.55
N ARG A 154 -36.98 5.75 -19.71
CA ARG A 154 -36.27 4.50 -19.95
C ARG A 154 -34.88 4.56 -19.33
N ALA A 155 -34.29 3.41 -19.05
CA ALA A 155 -32.94 3.35 -18.48
C ALA A 155 -31.89 4.04 -19.36
N GLU A 156 -32.07 4.02 -20.69
CA GLU A 156 -31.21 4.70 -21.67
C GLU A 156 -31.31 6.23 -21.63
N ASP A 157 -32.36 6.79 -21.02
CA ASP A 157 -32.59 8.23 -20.91
C ASP A 157 -32.09 8.79 -19.57
N ILE A 158 -31.45 7.96 -18.73
CA ILE A 158 -30.93 8.37 -17.41
C ILE A 158 -29.46 8.77 -17.57
N TRP A 159 -29.20 10.07 -17.46
CA TRP A 159 -27.86 10.64 -17.50
C TRP A 159 -27.48 11.22 -16.14
N ASN A 160 -26.25 10.96 -15.69
CA ASN A 160 -25.72 11.62 -14.50
C ASN A 160 -25.29 13.05 -14.86
N MET A 161 -25.70 14.02 -14.06
CA MET A 161 -25.25 15.42 -14.17
C MET A 161 -24.51 15.75 -12.89
N ASP A 162 -23.18 15.70 -12.92
CA ASP A 162 -22.33 16.15 -11.82
C ASP A 162 -21.55 17.41 -12.21
N GLU A 163 -21.59 18.41 -11.33
CA GLU A 163 -20.88 19.66 -11.53
C GLU A 163 -19.38 19.44 -11.25
N THR A 164 -18.55 19.51 -12.30
CA THR A 164 -17.09 19.57 -12.15
C THR A 164 -16.68 21.01 -11.92
N GLY A 165 -16.58 21.42 -10.66
CA GLY A 165 -16.02 22.73 -10.29
C GLY A 165 -14.54 22.82 -10.68
N LYS A 166 -14.23 23.51 -11.78
CA LYS A 166 -12.87 24.03 -12.00
C LYS A 166 -12.77 25.38 -11.29
N ALA A 167 -12.17 25.39 -10.10
CA ALA A 167 -11.88 26.62 -9.38
C ALA A 167 -10.79 27.40 -10.12
N LEU A 168 -11.19 28.46 -10.84
CA LEU A 168 -10.29 29.52 -11.30
C LEU A 168 -10.26 30.60 -10.22
N GLY A 169 -9.24 30.53 -9.37
CA GLY A 169 -8.88 31.60 -8.42
C GLY A 169 -9.67 31.61 -7.11
N SER A 170 -9.01 31.21 -6.02
CA SER A 170 -9.31 31.75 -4.69
C SER A 170 -8.14 31.47 -3.76
N GLU A 171 -7.51 32.56 -3.32
CA GLU A 171 -6.55 32.62 -2.24
C GLU A 171 -7.12 32.05 -0.93
N GLU A 172 -6.19 31.60 -0.10
CA GLU A 172 -6.36 30.84 1.12
C GLU A 172 -6.94 31.73 2.24
N GLU A 173 -8.16 31.46 2.70
CA GLU A 173 -8.70 32.00 3.96
C GLU A 173 -9.27 30.86 4.82
N GLY A 174 -8.81 30.82 6.06
CA GLY A 174 -8.79 29.65 6.93
C GLY A 174 -10.11 29.33 7.60
N LEU A 175 -10.46 28.04 7.57
CA LEU A 175 -11.37 27.39 8.51
C LEU A 175 -10.69 26.12 9.05
N PRO A 176 -10.92 25.74 10.32
CA PRO A 176 -10.11 24.74 11.01
C PRO A 176 -10.33 23.34 10.41
N SER A 177 -9.32 22.89 9.66
CA SER A 177 -9.26 21.57 9.04
C SER A 177 -9.17 20.48 10.12
N VAL A 178 -10.27 19.78 10.38
CA VAL A 178 -10.23 18.47 11.06
C VAL A 178 -9.36 17.52 10.22
N ALA A 179 -8.37 16.93 10.87
CA ALA A 179 -7.18 16.29 10.31
C ALA A 179 -7.45 15.34 9.14
N ARG A 180 -6.59 15.41 8.11
CA ARG A 180 -6.55 14.45 6.98
C ARG A 180 -6.05 13.10 7.51
N GLU A 181 -6.89 12.07 7.51
CA GLU A 181 -6.47 10.72 7.90
C GLU A 181 -6.17 9.88 6.65
N SER A 182 -4.92 9.48 6.48
CA SER A 182 -4.48 8.56 5.42
C SER A 182 -4.95 7.14 5.72
N ARG A 183 -5.58 6.49 4.74
CA ARG A 183 -6.03 5.08 4.81
C ARG A 183 -5.07 4.18 4.04
N VAL A 184 -5.03 2.90 4.38
CA VAL A 184 -4.27 1.88 3.65
C VAL A 184 -5.27 0.97 2.93
N GLY A 185 -5.13 0.82 1.61
CA GLY A 185 -6.01 0.01 0.77
C GLY A 185 -5.26 -0.60 -0.42
N ILE A 186 -5.98 -1.13 -1.40
CA ILE A 186 -5.38 -1.71 -2.61
C ILE A 186 -4.51 -0.68 -3.35
N ASN A 187 -3.34 -1.12 -3.82
CA ASN A 187 -2.49 -0.35 -4.73
C ASN A 187 -3.02 -0.53 -6.16
N ASN A 188 -3.59 0.52 -6.75
CA ASN A 188 -4.12 0.52 -8.11
C ASN A 188 -3.26 1.40 -9.02
#